data_AF-A0AAW9R7P0-F1
#
_entry.id   AF-A0AAW9R7P0-F1
#
_cell.length_a   1.000
_cell.length_b   1.000
_cell.length_c   1.000
_cell.angle_alpha   90.00
_cell.angle_beta   90.00
_cell.angle_gamma   90.00
#
_symmetry.space_group_name_H-M   'P 1'
#
loop_
_entity.id
_entity.type
_entity.pdbx_description
1 polymer ?
#
loop_
_entity_poly.entity_id
_entity_poly.type
_entity_poly.pdbx_seq_one_letter_code
_entity_poly.pdbx_strand_id
1 'polypeptide(L)'
;MPDFLVRDIEPQVADRIKRIARERGWPINDVILRLIKEALGMEQPEVPEPGDIARLAGAFEDEESRALAEAMRAMQQLPDDTPY
;
A
#
# COMPACT_ATOMS: atom_id res chain seq x y z
N MET A 1 -16.15 -22.14 20.38
CA MET A 1 -15.51 -20.94 19.81
C MET A 1 -14.91 -20.18 20.98
N PRO A 2 -13.60 -19.88 20.98
CA PRO A 2 -13.06 -18.98 21.99
C PRO A 2 -13.64 -17.58 21.78
N ASP A 3 -14.24 -17.02 22.82
CA ASP A 3 -14.73 -15.64 22.80
C ASP A 3 -13.54 -14.70 23.05
N PHE A 4 -13.32 -13.77 22.14
CA PHE A 4 -12.24 -12.78 22.23
C PHE A 4 -12.83 -11.41 22.54
N LEU A 5 -12.46 -10.85 23.69
CA LEU A 5 -12.88 -9.50 24.08
C LEU A 5 -11.71 -8.55 23.96
N VAL A 6 -11.81 -7.62 23.01
CA VAL A 6 -10.86 -6.53 22.87
C VAL A 6 -11.26 -5.40 23.82
N ARG A 7 -10.36 -5.04 24.74
CA ARG A 7 -10.52 -3.92 25.69
C ARG A 7 -9.47 -2.85 25.41
N ASP A 8 -9.68 -1.67 25.99
CA ASP A 8 -8.73 -0.55 25.95
C ASP A 8 -8.36 -0.10 24.54
N ILE A 9 -9.28 -0.28 23.58
CA ILE A 9 -9.08 0.21 22.22
C ILE A 9 -9.14 1.73 22.21
N GLU A 10 -8.18 2.36 21.53
CA GLU A 10 -8.22 3.80 21.32
C GLU A 10 -9.48 4.19 20.52
N PRO A 11 -10.12 5.32 20.83
CA PRO A 11 -11.34 5.75 20.14
C PRO A 11 -11.19 5.81 18.62
N GLN A 12 -10.03 6.29 18.15
CA GLN A 12 -9.69 6.37 16.73
C GLN A 12 -9.67 5.01 16.02
N VAL A 13 -9.23 3.95 16.71
CA VAL A 13 -9.20 2.58 16.18
C VAL A 13 -10.62 2.04 16.09
N ALA A 14 -11.43 2.24 17.13
CA ALA A 14 -12.83 1.84 17.15
C ALA A 14 -13.62 2.47 15.99
N ASP A 15 -13.40 3.77 15.76
CA ASP A 15 -14.06 4.51 14.69
C ASP A 15 -13.59 4.08 13.30
N ARG A 16 -12.31 3.74 13.15
CA ARG A 16 -11.79 3.17 11.89
C ARG A 16 -12.45 1.82 11.58
N ILE A 17 -12.55 0.92 12.56
CA ILE A 17 -13.19 -0.40 12.40
C ILE A 17 -14.66 -0.23 11.99
N LYS A 18 -15.40 0.65 12.67
CA LYS A 18 -16.80 0.94 12.33
C LYS A 18 -16.96 1.49 10.92
N ARG A 19 -16.01 2.31 10.45
CA ARG A 19 -16.04 2.86 9.10
C ARG A 19 -15.87 1.77 8.05
N ILE A 20 -14.88 0.89 8.24
CA ILE A 20 -14.64 -0.28 7.37
C ILE A 20 -15.90 -1.15 7.31
N ALA A 21 -16.53 -1.42 8.46
CA ALA A 21 -17.77 -2.19 8.53
C ALA A 21 -18.91 -1.54 7.72
N ARG A 22 -19.06 -0.22 7.79
CA ARG A 22 -20.08 0.53 7.04
C ARG A 22 -19.80 0.56 5.54
N GLU A 23 -18.56 0.82 5.14
CA GLU A 23 -18.15 0.89 3.73
C GLU A 23 -18.36 -0.45 3.01
N ARG A 24 -18.12 -1.56 3.71
CA ARG A 24 -18.24 -2.91 3.14
C ARG A 24 -19.59 -3.58 3.41
N GLY A 25 -20.42 -3.00 4.29
CA GLY A 25 -21.67 -3.61 4.75
C GLY A 25 -21.47 -4.87 5.60
N TRP A 26 -20.32 -5.03 6.24
CA TRP A 26 -19.96 -6.23 7.00
C TRP A 26 -20.29 -6.10 8.50
N PRO A 27 -20.60 -7.22 9.18
CA PRO A 27 -20.67 -7.25 10.64
C PRO A 27 -19.33 -6.86 11.28
N ILE A 28 -19.37 -6.11 12.38
CA ILE A 28 -18.16 -5.61 13.04
C ILE A 28 -17.24 -6.74 13.51
N ASN A 29 -17.81 -7.86 13.95
CA ASN A 29 -17.06 -9.04 14.38
C ASN A 29 -16.27 -9.64 13.23
N ASP A 30 -16.86 -9.70 12.03
CA ASP A 30 -16.20 -10.25 10.84
C ASP A 30 -15.05 -9.35 10.39
N VAL A 31 -15.24 -8.02 10.49
CA VAL A 31 -14.18 -7.03 10.23
C VAL A 31 -13.02 -7.22 11.23
N ILE A 32 -13.31 -7.36 12.53
CA ILE A 32 -12.26 -7.57 13.54
C ILE A 32 -11.50 -8.88 13.27
N LEU A 33 -12.22 -9.96 12.99
CA LEU A 33 -11.61 -11.25 12.66
C LEU A 33 -10.73 -11.17 11.42
N ARG A 34 -11.20 -10.49 10.36
CA ARG A 34 -10.44 -10.22 9.15
C ARG A 34 -9.15 -9.47 9.46
N LEU A 35 -9.24 -8.35 10.18
CA LEU A 35 -8.09 -7.53 10.54
C LEU A 35 -7.05 -8.31 11.36
N ILE A 36 -7.49 -9.18 12.27
CA ILE A 36 -6.60 -10.05 13.04
C ILE A 36 -5.89 -11.05 12.11
N LYS A 37 -6.61 -11.69 11.19
CA LYS A 37 -6.01 -12.62 10.23
C LYS A 37 -5.02 -11.93 9.29
N GLU A 38 -5.34 -10.73 8.82
CA GLU A 38 -4.45 -9.90 8.00
C GLU A 38 -3.19 -9.51 8.77
N ALA A 39 -3.32 -9.08 10.03
CA ALA A 39 -2.19 -8.75 10.90
C ALA A 39 -1.29 -9.96 11.20
N LEU A 40 -1.87 -11.16 11.25
CA LEU A 40 -1.13 -12.42 11.42
C LEU A 40 -0.60 -13.01 10.09
N GLY A 41 -0.85 -12.34 8.95
CA GLY A 41 -0.44 -12.82 7.62
C GLY A 41 -1.18 -14.07 7.15
N MET A 42 -2.33 -14.39 7.76
CA MET A 42 -3.17 -15.54 7.42
C MET A 42 -4.13 -15.24 6.26
N GLU A 43 -4.43 -13.96 6.03
CA GLU A 43 -5.18 -13.47 4.88
C GLU A 43 -4.41 -12.31 4.26
N GLN A 44 -4.35 -12.25 2.92
CA GLN A 44 -3.74 -11.11 2.24
C GLN A 44 -4.70 -9.92 2.32
N PRO A 45 -4.20 -8.71 2.66
CA PRO A 45 -5.02 -7.51 2.60
C PRO A 45 -5.50 -7.35 1.16
N GLU A 46 -6.78 -7.02 0.99
CA GLU A 46 -7.27 -6.63 -0.33
C GLU A 46 -6.45 -5.44 -0.80
N VAL A 47 -5.70 -5.65 -1.89
CA VAL A 47 -4.99 -4.56 -2.55
C VAL A 47 -6.08 -3.56 -2.96
N PRO A 48 -6.05 -2.32 -2.48
CA PRO A 48 -7.00 -1.33 -2.94
C PRO A 48 -6.85 -1.26 -4.46
N GLU A 49 -7.96 -1.49 -5.19
CA GLU A 49 -8.03 -1.26 -6.63
C GLU A 49 -7.33 0.06 -6.91
N PRO A 50 -6.28 0.09 -7.75
CA PRO A 50 -5.55 1.31 -8.04
C PRO A 50 -6.55 2.38 -8.49
N GLY A 51 -6.77 3.37 -7.62
CA GLY A 51 -7.59 4.53 -7.96
C GLY A 51 -6.99 5.25 -9.17
N ASP A 52 -7.75 6.13 -9.80
CA ASP A 52 -7.31 6.82 -11.02
C ASP A 52 -5.94 7.51 -10.89
N ILE A 53 -5.56 7.93 -9.68
CA ILE A 53 -4.25 8.51 -9.36
C ILE A 53 -3.09 7.50 -9.51
N ALA A 54 -3.28 6.24 -9.10
CA ALA A 54 -2.28 5.20 -9.28
C ALA A 54 -2.14 4.79 -10.76
N ARG A 55 -3.24 4.87 -11.53
CA ARG A 55 -3.21 4.68 -13.00
C ARG A 55 -2.49 5.84 -13.72
N LEU A 56 -2.62 7.06 -13.21
CA LEU A 56 -1.89 8.25 -13.66
C LEU A 56 -0.39 8.17 -13.30
N ALA A 57 -0.04 7.66 -12.13
CA ALA A 57 1.36 7.44 -11.76
C ALA A 57 2.06 6.47 -12.72
N GLY A 58 1.40 5.36 -13.08
CA GLY A 58 1.90 4.43 -14.11
C GLY A 58 2.00 5.01 -15.52
N ALA A 59 1.33 6.14 -15.82
CA ALA A 59 1.44 6.84 -17.10
C ALA A 59 2.55 7.91 -17.12
N PHE A 60 2.92 8.46 -15.95
CA PHE A 60 4.07 9.37 -15.81
C PHE A 60 5.41 8.63 -15.77
N GLU A 61 5.41 7.36 -15.34
CA GLU A 61 6.63 6.54 -15.26
C GLU A 61 7.28 6.30 -16.64
N ASP A 62 6.53 6.22 -17.75
CA ASP A 62 7.11 5.79 -19.03
C ASP A 62 8.01 6.85 -19.70
N GLU A 63 7.64 8.13 -19.68
CA GLU A 63 8.43 9.18 -20.34
C GLU A 63 9.58 9.67 -19.45
N GLU A 64 9.31 9.91 -18.17
CA GLU A 64 10.32 10.38 -17.22
C GLU A 64 11.36 9.30 -16.92
N SER A 65 10.97 8.02 -16.79
CA SER A 65 11.94 6.94 -16.58
C SER A 65 12.77 6.65 -17.83
N ARG A 66 12.21 6.86 -19.03
CA ARG A 66 13.00 6.76 -20.28
C ARG A 66 14.02 7.87 -20.38
N ALA A 67 13.63 9.11 -20.09
CA ALA A 67 14.55 10.26 -20.08
C ALA A 67 15.67 10.07 -19.04
N LEU A 68 15.35 9.57 -17.85
CA LEU A 68 16.33 9.27 -16.82
C LEU A 68 17.28 8.13 -17.23
N ALA A 69 16.76 7.05 -17.81
CA ALA A 69 17.57 5.94 -18.28
C ALA A 69 18.52 6.35 -19.43
N GLU A 70 18.08 7.24 -20.31
CA GLU A 70 18.90 7.80 -21.38
C GLU A 70 19.99 8.71 -20.83
N ALA A 71 19.66 9.59 -19.86
CA ALA A 71 20.64 10.42 -19.17
C ALA A 71 21.70 9.58 -18.43
N MET A 72 21.28 8.53 -17.71
CA MET A 72 22.21 7.61 -17.03
C MET A 72 23.13 6.88 -18.01
N ARG A 73 22.62 6.45 -19.16
CA ARG A 73 23.45 5.83 -20.21
C ARG A 73 24.46 6.82 -20.81
N ALA A 74 24.04 8.05 -21.05
CA ALA A 74 24.94 9.10 -21.54
C ALA A 74 26.07 9.38 -20.53
N MET A 75 25.77 9.38 -19.23
CA MET A 75 26.78 9.53 -18.18
C MET A 75 27.77 8.35 -18.10
N GLN A 76 27.32 7.12 -18.35
CA GLN A 76 28.19 5.93 -18.35
C GLN A 76 29.13 5.85 -19.55
N GLN A 77 28.87 6.62 -20.62
CA GLN A 77 29.73 6.69 -21.81
C GLN A 77 30.81 7.76 -21.71
N LEU A 78 30.84 8.53 -20.62
CA LEU A 78 31.89 9.49 -20.38
C LEU A 78 33.20 8.74 -20.08
N PRO A 79 34.33 9.10 -20.72
CA PRO A 79 35.63 8.54 -20.39
C PRO A 79 35.97 8.83 -18.93
N ASP A 80 36.52 7.85 -18.21
CA ASP A 80 37.05 8.08 -16.87
C ASP A 80 38.11 9.19 -16.93
N ASP A 81 37.83 10.27 -16.20
CA ASP A 81 38.73 11.42 -16.07
C ASP A 81 39.96 10.97 -15.28
N THR A 82 40.93 10.42 -16.01
CA THR A 82 42.22 9.99 -15.48
C THR A 82 43.14 11.20 -15.50
N PRO A 83 43.48 11.79 -14.33
CA PRO A 83 44.38 12.93 -14.31
C PRO A 83 45.80 12.45 -14.63
N TYR A 84 46.43 13.10 -15.61
CA TYR A 84 47.86 12.96 -15.92
C TYR A 84 48.75 13.40 -14.76
#